data_AF-A0ABD3Q1H4-F1
#
_entry.id   AF-A0ABD3Q1H4-F1
#
_cell.length_a   1.000
_cell.length_b   1.000
_cell.length_c   1.000
_cell.angle_alpha   90.00
_cell.angle_beta   90.00
_cell.angle_gamma   90.00
#
_symmetry.space_group_name_H-M   'P 1'
#
loop_
_entity.id
_entity.type
_entity.pdbx_description
1 polymer ?
#
loop_
_entity_poly.entity_id
_entity_poly.type
_entity_poly.pdbx_seq_one_letter_code
_entity_poly.pdbx_strand_id
1 'polypeptide(L)'
;MNYVESMLETQLVNAIGKRLTPNDLDKFVKYHNARLLSPIPQPFSHAIRCPGHNPVGLLTIESDDGEIECIHTHSREVLKSSLKVPLSAATVLELTGNQYLHGYMNHRFGTTSKRHQLVARARQFSSFIMIVGNMTNASTLDPKDAVIVRNKDEVIISLLLDELPTAKEFKDAVKSLSPEQQRFARAYRKMQLSSSIFGVCIVQIKPQLEALLGLPADALDKEMKLTQDLMELFVEYQVPSDMLSYSGFLEHVTTQDKVFNVKDNVKSVLDVVNEGKEKQLKSEQAKTEMAMEGMLQGFAANHVVPLTGETPIFGAAASRIILGKASSPMHKVAASQEILIGSPMETRAKMAASQANLSARSYPYARCTAPPIHARSSISGDMLCSTFASDGMQSIHHNQEGRERSSSSSVPRSQSVLLPSARGVDFTLIPQILDEAIEKCAQSTALRSTTIKTGNWRRSRQENLLTNPKQMQLSKDDTKKERNKAFDLLDALSRSGCFPIAYSDLHVIVAVTHCFDKDVMSTVVCDNVNPIEKLECSTLILASAVHGVPARKLIGDANEVQRLAGLLPLLLQPAENNDVTNAAQEG
;
A
#
# COMPACT_ATOMS: atom_id res chain seq x y z
N MET A 1 -24.26 34.43 -9.13
CA MET A 1 -23.76 35.55 -8.31
C MET A 1 -24.64 36.76 -8.54
N ASN A 2 -24.97 37.45 -7.46
CA ASN A 2 -25.67 38.73 -7.49
C ASN A 2 -24.70 39.85 -7.93
N TYR A 3 -25.24 40.99 -8.39
CA TYR A 3 -24.44 42.12 -8.89
C TYR A 3 -23.34 42.58 -7.92
N VAL A 4 -23.65 42.65 -6.61
CA VAL A 4 -22.69 43.04 -5.57
C VAL A 4 -21.54 42.04 -5.43
N GLU A 5 -21.83 40.74 -5.49
CA GLU A 5 -20.81 39.69 -5.38
C GLU A 5 -19.85 39.74 -6.59
N SER A 6 -20.38 39.97 -7.79
CA SER A 6 -19.56 40.13 -8.99
C SER A 6 -18.66 41.37 -8.93
N MET A 7 -19.18 42.48 -8.39
CA MET A 7 -18.38 43.68 -8.14
C MET A 7 -17.25 43.42 -7.13
N LEU A 8 -17.56 42.74 -6.02
CA LEU A 8 -16.56 42.38 -5.00
C LEU A 8 -15.52 41.39 -5.53
N GLU A 9 -15.94 40.37 -6.30
CA GLU A 9 -15.01 39.45 -6.97
C GLU A 9 -14.07 40.22 -7.90
N THR A 10 -14.60 41.16 -8.70
CA THR A 10 -13.77 41.99 -9.59
C THR A 10 -12.76 42.83 -8.82
N GLN A 11 -13.19 43.47 -7.72
CA GLN A 11 -12.29 44.24 -6.86
C GLN A 11 -11.20 43.35 -6.25
N LEU A 12 -11.56 42.16 -5.77
CA LEU A 12 -10.62 41.20 -5.20
C LEU A 12 -9.61 40.70 -6.25
N VAL A 13 -10.08 40.37 -7.45
CA VAL A 13 -9.22 39.98 -8.58
C VAL A 13 -8.26 41.11 -8.95
N ASN A 14 -8.72 42.36 -8.97
CA ASN A 14 -7.86 43.52 -9.24
C ASN A 14 -6.82 43.75 -8.13
N ALA A 15 -7.18 43.53 -6.86
CA ALA A 15 -6.28 43.69 -5.73
C ALA A 15 -5.20 42.59 -5.69
N ILE A 16 -5.56 41.34 -5.99
CA ILE A 16 -4.64 40.20 -6.01
C ILE A 16 -3.85 40.14 -7.33
N GLY A 17 -4.41 40.67 -8.41
CA GLY A 17 -3.87 40.61 -9.77
C GLY A 17 -4.19 39.32 -10.53
N LYS A 18 -4.91 38.37 -9.90
CA LYS A 18 -5.31 37.09 -10.50
C LYS A 18 -6.55 36.51 -9.80
N ARG A 19 -7.39 35.81 -10.55
CA ARG A 19 -8.46 34.95 -9.97
C ARG A 19 -7.84 33.71 -9.33
N LEU A 20 -8.08 33.51 -8.04
CA LEU A 20 -7.53 32.38 -7.29
C LEU A 20 -8.22 31.07 -7.65
N THR A 21 -7.43 30.02 -7.83
CA THR A 21 -7.87 28.65 -8.06
C THR A 21 -7.54 27.76 -6.84
N PRO A 22 -8.15 26.56 -6.71
CA PRO A 22 -7.76 25.61 -5.66
C PRO A 22 -6.26 25.30 -5.65
N ASN A 23 -5.64 25.16 -6.83
CA ASN A 23 -4.20 24.91 -6.95
C ASN A 23 -3.33 26.08 -6.43
N ASP A 24 -3.78 27.32 -6.64
CA ASP A 24 -3.09 28.50 -6.07
C ASP A 24 -3.12 28.46 -4.54
N LEU A 25 -4.27 28.08 -3.97
CA LEU A 25 -4.42 27.95 -2.52
C LEU A 25 -3.58 26.79 -1.97
N ASP A 26 -3.51 25.64 -2.65
CA ASP A 26 -2.66 24.52 -2.22
C ASP A 26 -1.18 24.90 -2.19
N LYS A 27 -0.71 25.63 -3.21
CA LYS A 27 0.66 26.17 -3.25
C LYS A 27 0.90 27.13 -2.09
N PHE A 28 -0.06 28.01 -1.81
CA PHE A 28 0.01 28.91 -0.66
C PHE A 28 0.06 28.14 0.65
N VAL A 29 -0.83 27.17 0.88
CA VAL A 29 -0.91 26.39 2.12
C VAL A 29 0.37 25.58 2.34
N LYS A 30 0.94 24.99 1.28
CA LYS A 30 2.23 24.30 1.34
C LYS A 30 3.36 25.24 1.80
N TYR A 31 3.45 26.43 1.22
CA TYR A 31 4.43 27.45 1.62
C TYR A 31 4.19 27.96 3.05
N HIS A 32 2.94 28.23 3.39
CA HIS A 32 2.53 28.75 4.69
C HIS A 32 2.79 27.74 5.80
N ASN A 33 2.39 26.48 5.63
CA ASN A 33 2.62 25.41 6.59
C ASN A 33 4.11 25.16 6.85
N ALA A 34 4.96 25.32 5.84
CA ALA A 34 6.41 25.20 6.00
C ALA A 34 7.04 26.29 6.88
N ARG A 35 6.36 27.44 7.02
CA ARG A 35 6.78 28.52 7.93
C ARG A 35 6.13 28.42 9.30
N LEU A 36 4.85 28.01 9.34
CA LEU A 36 4.05 27.96 10.55
C LEU A 36 4.40 26.76 11.43
N LEU A 37 4.57 25.58 10.83
CA LEU A 37 4.56 24.30 11.54
C LEU A 37 5.97 23.74 11.79
N SER A 38 6.14 23.15 12.97
CA SER A 38 7.31 22.38 13.39
C SER A 38 6.85 21.09 14.06
N PRO A 39 7.06 19.90 13.45
CA PRO A 39 7.79 19.67 12.21
C PRO A 39 6.97 20.03 10.96
N ILE A 40 7.70 20.48 9.93
CA ILE A 40 7.17 20.87 8.63
C ILE A 40 6.62 19.64 7.87
N PRO A 41 5.41 19.70 7.27
CA PRO A 41 4.94 18.65 6.36
C PRO A 41 5.94 18.36 5.24
N GLN A 42 6.24 17.08 5.02
CA GLN A 42 7.21 16.64 4.00
C GLN A 42 6.50 15.93 2.85
N PRO A 43 7.06 15.95 1.64
CA PRO A 43 6.54 15.14 0.54
C PRO A 43 6.52 13.66 0.96
N PHE A 44 5.44 12.94 0.65
CA PHE A 44 5.38 11.49 0.79
C PHE A 44 6.27 10.86 -0.28
N SER A 45 7.54 10.72 0.05
CA SER A 45 8.57 10.15 -0.80
C SER A 45 9.52 9.34 0.07
N HIS A 46 9.26 8.03 0.13
CA HIS A 46 10.04 7.10 0.94
C HIS A 46 11.06 6.37 0.07
N ALA A 47 12.34 6.56 0.39
CA ALA A 47 13.43 5.84 -0.25
C ALA A 47 13.59 4.47 0.45
N ILE A 48 13.22 3.40 -0.26
CA ILE A 48 13.29 2.04 0.26
C ILE A 48 14.76 1.64 0.30
N ARG A 49 15.36 1.48 1.48
CA ARG A 49 16.78 1.16 1.64
C ARG A 49 17.10 0.49 2.97
N CYS A 50 18.21 -0.23 3.00
CA CYS A 50 18.88 -0.58 4.25
C CYS A 50 19.72 0.61 4.75
N PRO A 51 19.94 0.74 6.07
CA PRO A 51 20.89 1.72 6.61
C PRO A 51 22.27 1.55 5.95
N GLY A 52 22.91 2.67 5.60
CA GLY A 52 24.23 2.66 4.94
C GLY A 52 24.23 2.30 3.44
N HIS A 53 23.07 1.97 2.86
CA HIS A 53 22.96 1.47 1.49
C HIS A 53 22.24 2.43 0.53
N ASN A 54 22.50 2.23 -0.77
CA ASN A 54 21.73 2.89 -1.82
C ASN A 54 20.29 2.37 -1.84
N PRO A 55 19.30 3.23 -2.16
CA PRO A 55 17.91 2.80 -2.16
C PRO A 55 17.62 1.82 -3.30
N VAL A 56 16.93 0.73 -2.94
CA VAL A 56 16.45 -0.31 -3.86
C VAL A 56 15.23 0.16 -4.64
N GLY A 57 14.51 1.16 -4.13
CA GLY A 57 13.33 1.72 -4.76
C GLY A 57 12.85 3.01 -4.11
N LEU A 58 11.73 3.49 -4.62
CA LEU A 58 11.04 4.68 -4.15
C LEU A 58 9.54 4.40 -4.07
N LEU A 59 8.92 4.84 -2.97
CA LEU A 59 7.48 4.84 -2.78
C LEU A 59 7.00 6.29 -2.67
N THR A 60 6.07 6.70 -3.53
CA THR A 60 5.47 8.04 -3.51
C THR A 60 3.96 7.96 -3.54
N ILE A 61 3.29 8.95 -2.94
CA ILE A 61 1.88 9.23 -3.21
C ILE A 61 1.84 10.56 -3.92
N GLU A 62 1.24 10.56 -5.10
CA GLU A 62 1.24 11.70 -6.02
C GLU A 62 -0.20 12.18 -6.24
N SER A 63 -0.37 13.49 -6.36
CA SER A 63 -1.60 14.14 -6.82
C SER A 63 -1.42 14.55 -8.28
N ASP A 64 -2.45 14.34 -9.10
CA ASP A 64 -2.52 14.74 -10.50
C ASP A 64 -3.62 15.80 -10.66
N ASP A 65 -3.18 17.06 -10.70
CA ASP A 65 -4.02 18.24 -10.95
C ASP A 65 -3.56 19.00 -12.21
N GLY A 66 -3.06 18.25 -13.22
CA GLY A 66 -2.42 18.78 -14.43
C GLY A 66 -0.89 18.77 -14.37
N GLU A 67 -0.33 18.85 -13.16
CA GLU A 67 1.07 18.53 -12.86
C GLU A 67 1.09 17.44 -11.78
N ILE A 68 1.97 16.46 -11.95
CA ILE A 68 2.12 15.36 -11.00
C ILE A 68 3.10 15.80 -9.91
N GLU A 69 2.60 15.97 -8.68
CA GLU A 69 3.41 16.33 -7.51
C GLU A 69 3.18 15.35 -6.35
N CYS A 70 4.23 15.13 -5.54
CA CYS A 70 4.07 14.36 -4.30
C CYS A 70 3.19 15.10 -3.30
N ILE A 71 2.24 14.39 -2.70
CA ILE A 71 1.44 14.93 -1.59
C ILE A 71 2.34 15.27 -0.41
N HIS A 72 2.00 16.29 0.35
CA HIS A 72 2.71 16.63 1.59
C HIS A 72 1.96 16.07 2.78
N THR A 73 2.69 15.39 3.66
CA THR A 73 2.12 14.73 4.83
C THR A 73 2.86 15.14 6.10
N HIS A 74 2.12 15.23 7.20
CA HIS A 74 2.74 15.15 8.52
C HIS A 74 3.24 13.72 8.70
N SER A 75 4.52 13.54 9.01
CA SER A 75 5.11 12.21 9.18
C SER A 75 5.76 12.09 10.55
N ARG A 76 5.52 10.96 11.20
CA ARG A 76 6.15 10.58 12.46
C ARG A 76 6.56 9.11 12.40
N GLU A 77 7.82 8.83 12.69
CA GLU A 77 8.27 7.47 12.97
C GLU A 77 7.76 7.04 14.34
N VAL A 78 7.18 5.85 14.40
CA VAL A 78 6.58 5.27 15.60
C VAL A 78 7.52 4.22 16.18
N LEU A 79 7.48 4.05 17.51
CA LEU A 79 8.24 3.01 18.20
C LEU A 79 7.97 1.64 17.56
N LYS A 80 9.05 0.92 17.26
CA LYS A 80 9.01 -0.39 16.63
C LYS A 80 8.19 -1.35 17.48
N SER A 81 7.18 -1.95 16.87
CA SER A 81 6.40 -3.03 17.44
C SER A 81 6.32 -4.17 16.42
N SER A 82 6.05 -5.39 16.88
CA SER A 82 5.77 -6.51 16.00
C SER A 82 4.42 -6.27 15.30
N LEU A 83 4.44 -6.23 13.97
CA LEU A 83 3.25 -6.12 13.12
C LEU A 83 2.94 -7.47 12.47
N LYS A 84 1.68 -7.88 12.50
CA LYS A 84 1.20 -9.13 11.91
C LYS A 84 0.51 -8.91 10.58
N VAL A 85 0.84 -9.72 9.58
CA VAL A 85 0.19 -9.72 8.26
C VAL A 85 -0.23 -11.15 7.91
N PRO A 86 -1.53 -11.49 7.99
CA PRO A 86 -2.02 -12.82 7.62
C PRO A 86 -1.99 -12.98 6.09
N LEU A 87 -1.20 -13.94 5.60
CA LEU A 87 -1.19 -14.29 4.16
C LEU A 87 -2.26 -15.32 3.82
N SER A 88 -2.51 -16.25 4.76
CA SER A 88 -3.47 -17.33 4.64
C SER A 88 -4.02 -17.72 6.03
N ALA A 89 -4.88 -18.73 6.09
CA ALA A 89 -5.34 -19.27 7.37
C ALA A 89 -4.22 -19.92 8.20
N ALA A 90 -3.13 -20.34 7.55
CA ALA A 90 -2.01 -21.03 8.19
C ALA A 90 -0.78 -20.13 8.41
N THR A 91 -0.59 -19.13 7.55
CA THR A 91 0.62 -18.29 7.57
C THR A 91 0.31 -16.87 8.01
N VAL A 92 0.97 -16.43 9.09
CA VAL A 92 0.98 -15.04 9.54
C VAL A 92 2.42 -14.55 9.56
N LEU A 93 2.70 -13.49 8.80
CA LEU A 93 4.00 -12.83 8.83
C LEU A 93 4.14 -11.99 10.09
N GLU A 94 5.32 -12.02 10.68
CA GLU A 94 5.75 -11.07 11.69
C GLU A 94 6.75 -10.08 11.09
N LEU A 95 6.41 -8.79 11.12
CA LEU A 95 7.21 -7.71 10.61
C LEU A 95 7.76 -6.90 11.80
N THR A 96 9.08 -6.71 11.85
CA THR A 96 9.77 -6.03 12.96
C THR A 96 10.51 -4.76 12.52
N GLY A 97 10.20 -4.32 11.30
CA GLY A 97 10.78 -3.14 10.67
C GLY A 97 10.28 -1.81 11.22
N ASN A 98 10.58 -0.72 10.51
CA ASN A 98 10.17 0.62 10.94
C ASN A 98 8.68 0.85 10.67
N GLN A 99 8.05 1.72 11.44
CA GLN A 99 6.65 2.07 11.26
C GLN A 99 6.51 3.60 11.21
N TYR A 100 5.77 4.08 10.22
CA TYR A 100 5.57 5.51 9.98
C TYR A 100 4.08 5.81 9.96
N LEU A 101 3.69 6.86 10.68
CA LEU A 101 2.35 7.43 10.62
C LEU A 101 2.38 8.69 9.77
N HIS A 102 1.48 8.75 8.79
CA HIS A 102 1.30 9.86 7.88
C HIS A 102 -0.09 10.46 8.01
N GLY A 103 -0.17 11.77 8.20
CA GLY A 103 -1.40 12.55 8.10
C GLY A 103 -1.44 13.33 6.80
N TYR A 104 -2.44 13.06 5.96
CA TYR A 104 -2.68 13.80 4.72
C TYR A 104 -3.92 14.69 4.85
N MET A 105 -3.76 15.99 4.57
CA MET A 105 -4.85 16.95 4.46
C MET A 105 -5.16 17.19 3.00
N ASN A 106 -6.36 16.81 2.57
CA ASN A 106 -6.90 17.11 1.25
C ASN A 106 -7.83 18.32 1.32
N HIS A 107 -7.91 19.10 0.24
CA HIS A 107 -8.82 20.25 0.15
C HIS A 107 -9.78 20.03 -1.02
N ARG A 108 -11.08 20.23 -0.77
CA ARG A 108 -12.11 20.18 -1.80
C ARG A 108 -12.90 21.48 -1.82
N PHE A 109 -12.98 22.11 -2.99
CA PHE A 109 -13.81 23.28 -3.25
C PHE A 109 -14.92 22.92 -4.24
N GLY A 110 -16.16 23.03 -3.79
CA GLY A 110 -17.34 22.58 -4.53
C GLY A 110 -17.24 21.10 -4.91
N THR A 111 -17.38 20.80 -6.20
CA THR A 111 -17.33 19.45 -6.76
C THR A 111 -15.94 19.05 -7.29
N THR A 112 -14.93 19.89 -7.10
CA THR A 112 -13.59 19.64 -7.64
C THR A 112 -12.92 18.47 -6.92
N SER A 113 -12.48 17.45 -7.65
CA SER A 113 -11.72 16.33 -7.06
C SER A 113 -10.34 16.20 -7.69
N LYS A 114 -9.37 15.90 -6.83
CA LYS A 114 -8.00 15.60 -7.23
C LYS A 114 -7.85 14.11 -7.48
N ARG A 115 -7.03 13.74 -8.46
CA ARG A 115 -6.67 12.34 -8.63
C ARG A 115 -5.43 12.04 -7.82
N HIS A 116 -5.46 10.95 -7.08
CA HIS A 116 -4.31 10.49 -6.32
C HIS A 116 -3.83 9.15 -6.86
N GLN A 117 -2.52 8.91 -6.77
CA GLN A 117 -1.92 7.64 -7.15
C GLN A 117 -0.78 7.27 -6.20
N LEU A 118 -0.75 6.01 -5.79
CA LEU A 118 0.40 5.39 -5.12
C LEU A 118 1.34 4.87 -6.20
N VAL A 119 2.61 5.27 -6.15
CA VAL A 119 3.61 4.89 -7.14
C VAL A 119 4.79 4.23 -6.46
N ALA A 120 5.09 3.01 -6.89
CA ALA A 120 6.24 2.24 -6.43
C ALA A 120 7.20 2.02 -7.61
N ARG A 121 8.45 2.44 -7.45
CA ARG A 121 9.49 2.36 -8.48
C ARG A 121 10.68 1.57 -7.96
N ALA A 122 11.07 0.50 -8.64
CA ALA A 122 12.33 -0.19 -8.35
C ALA A 122 13.51 0.49 -9.07
N ARG A 123 14.71 0.40 -8.47
CA ARG A 123 15.94 0.69 -9.20
C ARG A 123 16.35 -0.49 -10.08
N GLN A 124 17.37 -0.27 -10.90
CA GLN A 124 17.98 -1.32 -11.70
C GLN A 124 18.51 -2.42 -10.77
N PHE A 125 18.28 -3.69 -11.13
CA PHE A 125 18.79 -4.86 -10.39
C PHE A 125 18.38 -4.92 -8.92
N SER A 126 17.30 -4.22 -8.59
CA SER A 126 16.74 -4.13 -7.26
C SER A 126 15.33 -4.71 -7.27
N SER A 127 14.91 -5.27 -6.14
CA SER A 127 13.57 -5.81 -5.98
C SER A 127 13.07 -5.64 -4.55
N PHE A 128 11.77 -5.40 -4.42
CA PHE A 128 11.08 -5.34 -3.14
C PHE A 128 9.61 -5.77 -3.34
N ILE A 129 8.96 -6.12 -2.24
CA ILE A 129 7.54 -6.47 -2.20
C ILE A 129 6.79 -5.28 -1.61
N MET A 130 5.71 -4.87 -2.26
CA MET A 130 4.76 -3.90 -1.72
C MET A 130 3.44 -4.59 -1.44
N ILE A 131 2.92 -4.42 -0.23
CA ILE A 131 1.63 -4.91 0.24
C ILE A 131 0.77 -3.69 0.55
N VAL A 132 -0.46 -3.66 0.05
CA VAL A 132 -1.44 -2.63 0.36
C VAL A 132 -2.61 -3.25 1.11
N GLY A 133 -3.09 -2.57 2.15
CA GLY A 133 -4.09 -3.13 3.05
C GLY A 133 -4.70 -2.09 3.98
N ASN A 134 -5.48 -2.56 4.94
CA ASN A 134 -6.07 -1.71 5.98
C ASN A 134 -5.62 -2.20 7.36
N MET A 135 -5.41 -1.26 8.29
CA MET A 135 -5.14 -1.64 9.68
C MET A 135 -6.45 -2.13 10.34
N THR A 136 -6.40 -3.30 10.99
CA THR A 136 -7.56 -3.88 11.69
C THR A 136 -7.48 -3.70 13.20
N ASN A 137 -6.26 -3.65 13.75
CA ASN A 137 -5.96 -3.32 15.13
C ASN A 137 -4.57 -2.67 15.21
N ALA A 138 -4.10 -2.38 16.43
CA ALA A 138 -2.81 -1.75 16.69
C ALA A 138 -1.59 -2.42 16.02
N SER A 139 -1.66 -3.74 15.80
CA SER A 139 -0.52 -4.56 15.39
C SER A 139 -0.86 -5.51 14.24
N THR A 140 -1.95 -5.29 13.49
CA THR A 140 -2.36 -6.18 12.41
C THR A 140 -2.81 -5.39 11.19
N LEU A 141 -2.16 -5.68 10.06
CA LEU A 141 -2.53 -5.18 8.73
C LEU A 141 -3.26 -6.30 8.00
N ASP A 142 -4.48 -6.05 7.54
CA ASP A 142 -5.22 -6.95 6.65
C ASP A 142 -4.81 -6.68 5.20
N PRO A 143 -4.08 -7.59 4.54
CA PRO A 143 -3.53 -7.34 3.22
C PRO A 143 -4.59 -7.55 2.14
N LYS A 144 -4.85 -6.50 1.34
CA LYS A 144 -5.80 -6.56 0.22
C LYS A 144 -5.13 -7.08 -1.04
N ASP A 145 -4.02 -6.46 -1.41
CA ASP A 145 -3.25 -6.77 -2.62
C ASP A 145 -1.75 -6.67 -2.34
N ALA A 146 -0.95 -7.33 -3.15
CA ALA A 146 0.51 -7.28 -3.07
C ALA A 146 1.14 -7.43 -4.45
N VAL A 147 2.34 -6.90 -4.61
CA VAL A 147 3.08 -6.94 -5.87
C VAL A 147 4.58 -6.95 -5.64
N ILE A 148 5.29 -7.69 -6.48
CA ILE A 148 6.76 -7.68 -6.54
C ILE A 148 7.18 -6.62 -7.57
N VAL A 149 7.87 -5.57 -7.11
CA VAL A 149 8.43 -4.51 -7.96
C VAL A 149 9.93 -4.77 -8.14
N ARG A 150 10.41 -4.88 -9.38
CA ARG A 150 11.79 -5.28 -9.67
C ARG A 150 12.35 -4.59 -10.92
N ASN A 151 13.67 -4.44 -11.02
CA ASN A 151 14.37 -4.08 -12.27
C ASN A 151 13.80 -2.87 -13.05
N LYS A 152 13.75 -1.68 -12.43
CA LYS A 152 13.15 -0.47 -13.04
C LYS A 152 11.63 -0.56 -13.30
N ASP A 153 10.95 -1.59 -12.81
CA ASP A 153 9.50 -1.64 -12.84
C ASP A 153 8.92 -0.44 -12.08
N GLU A 154 7.84 0.09 -12.64
CA GLU A 154 7.00 1.10 -12.03
C GLU A 154 5.58 0.53 -11.91
N VAL A 155 5.03 0.55 -10.70
CA VAL A 155 3.64 0.18 -10.43
C VAL A 155 2.92 1.42 -9.94
N ILE A 156 1.82 1.75 -10.60
CA ILE A 156 0.97 2.91 -10.31
C ILE A 156 -0.43 2.41 -9.95
N ILE A 157 -0.90 2.74 -8.75
CA ILE A 157 -2.21 2.35 -8.25
C ILE A 157 -3.01 3.63 -8.02
N SER A 158 -4.13 3.79 -8.73
CA SER A 158 -5.03 4.92 -8.46
C SER A 158 -5.60 4.82 -7.05
N LEU A 159 -5.64 5.93 -6.33
CA LEU A 159 -6.22 6.03 -5.00
C LEU A 159 -7.56 6.76 -5.09
N LEU A 160 -8.62 6.10 -4.62
CA LEU A 160 -9.98 6.63 -4.54
C LEU A 160 -10.21 7.12 -3.12
N LEU A 161 -10.54 8.41 -2.97
CA LEU A 161 -10.75 9.05 -1.68
C LEU A 161 -12.25 9.17 -1.42
N ASP A 162 -12.75 8.38 -0.46
CA ASP A 162 -14.16 8.38 -0.07
C ASP A 162 -14.33 9.12 1.27
N GLU A 163 -14.97 10.28 1.21
CA GLU A 163 -15.22 11.11 2.38
C GLU A 163 -16.41 10.58 3.21
N LEU A 164 -16.20 10.49 4.52
CA LEU A 164 -17.25 10.14 5.46
C LEU A 164 -18.01 11.40 5.92
N PRO A 165 -19.30 11.29 6.29
CA PRO A 165 -20.03 12.38 6.93
C PRO A 165 -19.32 12.86 8.19
N THR A 166 -19.35 14.16 8.47
CA THR A 166 -18.76 14.72 9.70
C THR A 166 -19.47 14.19 10.95
N ALA A 167 -18.81 14.25 12.11
CA ALA A 167 -19.41 13.81 13.38
C ALA A 167 -20.75 14.50 13.64
N LYS A 168 -20.81 15.81 13.36
CA LYS A 168 -22.00 16.63 13.54
C LYS A 168 -23.13 16.22 12.60
N GLU A 169 -22.87 16.15 11.29
CA GLU A 169 -23.89 15.75 10.29
C GLU A 169 -24.46 14.37 10.60
N PHE A 170 -23.62 13.44 11.03
CA PHE A 170 -24.06 12.11 11.42
C PHE A 170 -24.91 12.12 12.69
N LYS A 171 -24.51 12.88 13.71
CA LYS A 171 -25.29 13.02 14.95
C LYS A 171 -26.67 13.63 14.68
N ASP A 172 -26.72 14.65 13.82
CA ASP A 172 -27.95 15.29 13.40
C ASP A 172 -28.84 14.33 12.61
N ALA A 173 -28.27 13.54 11.69
CA ALA A 173 -28.99 12.54 10.91
C ALA A 173 -29.52 11.38 11.78
N VAL A 174 -28.79 10.98 12.82
CA VAL A 174 -29.16 9.86 13.70
C VAL A 174 -30.13 10.28 14.81
N LYS A 175 -30.24 11.58 15.12
CA LYS A 175 -31.09 12.10 16.20
C LYS A 175 -32.58 11.75 16.05
N SER A 176 -33.06 11.61 14.82
CA SER A 176 -34.46 11.25 14.52
C SER A 176 -34.75 9.75 14.55
N LEU A 177 -33.73 8.90 14.68
CA LEU A 177 -33.86 7.44 14.66
C LEU A 177 -34.22 6.88 16.05
N SER A 178 -34.80 5.68 16.08
CA SER A 178 -35.09 4.98 17.35
C SER A 178 -33.81 4.61 18.10
N PRO A 179 -33.82 4.46 19.45
CA PRO A 179 -32.61 4.17 20.22
C PRO A 179 -31.79 2.96 19.74
N GLU A 180 -32.45 1.89 19.27
CA GLU A 180 -31.78 0.71 18.70
C GLU A 180 -31.12 1.01 17.36
N GLN A 181 -31.78 1.78 16.48
CA GLN A 181 -31.19 2.24 15.23
C GLN A 181 -30.00 3.18 15.48
N GLN A 182 -30.06 4.03 16.51
CA GLN A 182 -28.94 4.89 16.89
C GLN A 182 -27.73 4.07 17.36
N ARG A 183 -27.96 3.04 18.18
CA ARG A 183 -26.90 2.13 18.64
C ARG A 183 -26.23 1.45 17.45
N PHE A 184 -27.03 0.89 16.53
CA PHE A 184 -26.53 0.28 15.30
C PHE A 184 -25.72 1.27 14.45
N ALA A 185 -26.28 2.45 14.16
CA ALA A 185 -25.62 3.46 13.33
C ALA A 185 -24.28 3.89 13.94
N ARG A 186 -24.22 4.14 15.26
CA ARG A 186 -22.98 4.53 15.97
C ARG A 186 -21.92 3.43 15.90
N ALA A 187 -22.32 2.17 16.08
CA ALA A 187 -21.41 1.03 15.96
C ALA A 187 -20.86 0.91 14.53
N TYR A 188 -21.71 1.09 13.51
CA TYR A 188 -21.31 1.03 12.11
C TYR A 188 -20.36 2.18 11.74
N ARG A 189 -20.63 3.41 12.19
CA ARG A 189 -19.71 4.56 11.99
C ARG A 189 -18.36 4.29 12.65
N LYS A 190 -18.33 3.75 13.86
CA LYS A 190 -17.07 3.41 14.55
C LYS A 190 -16.25 2.42 13.72
N MET A 191 -16.89 1.41 13.15
CA MET A 191 -16.26 0.45 12.23
C MET A 191 -15.75 1.12 10.93
N GLN A 192 -16.52 2.04 10.34
CA GLN A 192 -16.10 2.81 9.15
C GLN A 192 -14.85 3.66 9.44
N LEU A 193 -14.81 4.33 10.60
CA LEU A 193 -13.65 5.12 11.01
C LEU A 193 -12.42 4.24 11.22
N SER A 194 -12.55 3.10 11.91
CA SER A 194 -11.42 2.19 12.12
C SER A 194 -10.91 1.58 10.80
N SER A 195 -11.78 1.33 9.82
CA SER A 195 -11.40 0.80 8.50
C SER A 195 -10.89 1.86 7.51
N SER A 196 -10.90 3.14 7.87
CA SER A 196 -10.41 4.25 7.03
C SER A 196 -8.89 4.35 6.94
N ILE A 197 -8.17 3.57 7.75
CA ILE A 197 -6.72 3.61 7.85
C ILE A 197 -6.09 2.74 6.78
N PHE A 198 -5.42 3.41 5.86
CA PHE A 198 -4.73 2.77 4.75
C PHE A 198 -3.29 2.42 5.15
N GLY A 199 -2.88 1.19 4.91
CA GLY A 199 -1.53 0.70 5.19
C GLY A 199 -0.81 0.29 3.93
N VAL A 200 0.45 0.70 3.81
CA VAL A 200 1.38 0.23 2.78
C VAL A 200 2.59 -0.37 3.47
N CYS A 201 2.80 -1.66 3.30
CA CYS A 201 3.97 -2.36 3.83
C CYS A 201 4.96 -2.65 2.70
N ILE A 202 6.23 -2.39 2.96
CA ILE A 202 7.34 -2.65 2.05
C ILE A 202 8.26 -3.70 2.69
N VAL A 203 8.66 -4.70 1.92
CA VAL A 203 9.62 -5.73 2.33
C VAL A 203 10.78 -5.78 1.35
N GLN A 204 12.01 -5.61 1.85
CA GLN A 204 13.22 -5.71 1.04
C GLN A 204 13.62 -7.18 0.86
N ILE A 205 13.73 -7.64 -0.39
CA ILE A 205 13.92 -9.06 -0.70
C ILE A 205 15.35 -9.52 -0.41
N LYS A 206 16.36 -8.81 -0.93
CA LYS A 206 17.78 -9.22 -0.80
C LYS A 206 18.26 -9.43 0.64
N PRO A 207 18.13 -8.45 1.57
CA PRO A 207 18.65 -8.63 2.93
C PRO A 207 17.87 -9.71 3.69
N GLN A 208 16.57 -9.90 3.37
CA GLN A 208 15.79 -11.01 3.92
C GLN A 208 16.24 -12.37 3.38
N LEU A 209 16.60 -12.47 2.09
CA LEU A 209 17.18 -13.68 1.51
C LEU A 209 18.53 -14.03 2.13
N GLU A 210 19.39 -13.04 2.36
CA GLU A 210 20.67 -13.25 3.04
C GLU A 210 20.48 -13.85 4.43
N ALA A 211 19.59 -13.24 5.22
CA ALA A 211 19.25 -13.73 6.54
C ALA A 211 18.64 -15.14 6.51
N LEU A 212 17.74 -15.43 5.56
CA LEU A 212 17.08 -16.72 5.40
C LEU A 212 18.06 -17.85 5.06
N LEU A 213 19.04 -17.56 4.20
CA LEU A 213 20.02 -18.53 3.68
C LEU A 213 21.26 -18.67 4.57
N GLY A 214 21.35 -17.91 5.67
CA GLY A 214 22.53 -17.90 6.55
C GLY A 214 23.76 -17.21 5.95
N LEU A 215 23.53 -16.31 5.00
CA LEU A 215 24.58 -15.51 4.37
C LEU A 215 24.85 -14.24 5.20
N PRO A 216 26.09 -13.74 5.21
CA PRO A 216 26.38 -12.44 5.82
C PRO A 216 25.71 -11.32 5.01
N ALA A 217 25.55 -10.15 5.65
CA ALA A 217 25.02 -8.97 4.98
C ALA A 217 25.83 -8.61 3.72
N ASP A 218 25.12 -8.17 2.68
CA ASP A 218 25.67 -7.70 1.40
C ASP A 218 26.33 -8.80 0.55
N ALA A 219 26.17 -10.08 0.93
CA ALA A 219 26.69 -11.22 0.19
C ALA A 219 26.08 -11.35 -1.21
N LEU A 220 24.83 -10.95 -1.39
CA LEU A 220 24.09 -11.07 -2.66
C LEU A 220 24.19 -9.82 -3.53
N ASP A 221 24.88 -8.76 -3.10
CA ASP A 221 24.92 -7.49 -3.85
C ASP A 221 25.53 -7.63 -5.25
N LYS A 222 26.58 -8.45 -5.36
CA LYS A 222 27.25 -8.76 -6.63
C LYS A 222 26.63 -9.95 -7.38
N GLU A 223 25.69 -10.66 -6.75
CA GLU A 223 25.16 -11.94 -7.21
C GLU A 223 23.74 -11.79 -7.77
N MET A 224 23.63 -10.98 -8.82
CA MET A 224 22.35 -10.65 -9.43
C MET A 224 21.64 -11.86 -10.03
N LYS A 225 22.37 -12.71 -10.76
CA LYS A 225 21.80 -13.92 -11.37
C LYS A 225 21.29 -14.88 -10.28
N LEU A 226 22.11 -15.13 -9.27
CA LEU A 226 21.73 -15.97 -8.13
C LEU A 226 20.45 -15.46 -7.44
N THR A 227 20.34 -14.14 -7.23
CA THR A 227 19.12 -13.55 -6.63
C THR A 227 17.88 -13.78 -7.50
N GLN A 228 18.01 -13.71 -8.83
CA GLN A 228 16.91 -13.95 -9.76
C GLN A 228 16.50 -15.42 -9.76
N ASP A 229 17.49 -16.32 -9.86
CA ASP A 229 17.29 -17.77 -9.83
C ASP A 229 16.60 -18.20 -8.51
N LEU A 230 17.04 -17.65 -7.36
CA LEU A 230 16.40 -17.89 -6.06
C LEU A 230 14.93 -17.45 -6.04
N MET A 231 14.63 -16.26 -6.55
CA MET A 231 13.23 -15.78 -6.62
C MET A 231 12.37 -16.66 -7.53
N GLU A 232 12.92 -17.17 -8.63
CA GLU A 232 12.22 -18.10 -9.53
C GLU A 232 11.97 -19.45 -8.83
N LEU A 233 12.97 -20.01 -8.15
CA LEU A 233 12.86 -21.25 -7.36
C LEU A 233 11.77 -21.17 -6.29
N PHE A 234 11.68 -20.06 -5.56
CA PHE A 234 10.65 -19.88 -4.53
C PHE A 234 9.25 -19.67 -5.08
N VAL A 235 9.11 -18.89 -6.16
CA VAL A 235 7.78 -18.50 -6.67
C VAL A 235 7.22 -19.51 -7.66
N GLU A 236 8.02 -20.00 -8.60
CA GLU A 236 7.54 -20.84 -9.70
C GLU A 236 7.59 -22.33 -9.37
N TYR A 237 8.64 -22.77 -8.65
CA TYR A 237 8.85 -24.18 -8.34
C TYR A 237 8.59 -24.53 -6.88
N GLN A 238 8.31 -23.52 -6.02
CA GLN A 238 7.99 -23.69 -4.60
C GLN A 238 9.04 -24.53 -3.84
N VAL A 239 10.32 -24.31 -4.14
CA VAL A 239 11.42 -25.04 -3.49
C VAL A 239 11.57 -24.55 -2.04
N PRO A 240 11.61 -25.44 -1.03
CA PRO A 240 11.84 -25.04 0.35
C PRO A 240 13.19 -24.33 0.54
N SER A 241 13.22 -23.29 1.38
CA SER A 241 14.44 -22.51 1.63
C SER A 241 15.55 -23.30 2.31
N ASP A 242 15.22 -24.35 3.07
CA ASP A 242 16.20 -25.21 3.73
C ASP A 242 17.11 -25.94 2.73
N MET A 243 16.59 -26.34 1.57
CA MET A 243 17.38 -27.02 0.52
C MET A 243 18.40 -26.09 -0.15
N LEU A 244 18.17 -24.77 -0.10
CA LEU A 244 19.00 -23.76 -0.75
C LEU A 244 19.93 -23.05 0.25
N SER A 245 19.63 -23.16 1.54
CA SER A 245 20.38 -22.53 2.62
C SER A 245 21.80 -23.08 2.76
N TYR A 246 22.69 -22.27 3.35
CA TYR A 246 24.04 -22.72 3.68
C TYR A 246 24.00 -23.80 4.77
N SER A 247 24.56 -24.98 4.48
CA SER A 247 24.53 -26.15 5.36
C SER A 247 25.84 -26.41 6.13
N GLY A 248 26.79 -25.46 6.08
CA GLY A 248 28.11 -25.66 6.69
C GLY A 248 28.13 -25.44 8.20
N PHE A 249 28.82 -26.33 8.93
CA PHE A 249 28.99 -26.29 10.38
C PHE A 249 30.08 -25.32 10.86
N LEU A 250 30.80 -24.66 9.94
CA LEU A 250 31.94 -23.82 10.26
C LEU A 250 31.51 -22.35 10.28
N GLU A 251 31.47 -21.75 11.48
CA GLU A 251 31.08 -20.35 11.68
C GLU A 251 32.06 -19.35 11.04
N HIS A 252 33.36 -19.72 10.94
CA HIS A 252 34.45 -18.87 10.43
C HIS A 252 34.83 -19.14 8.96
N VAL A 253 33.83 -19.34 8.10
CA VAL A 253 34.05 -19.51 6.66
C VAL A 253 33.96 -18.16 5.94
N THR A 254 34.79 -17.97 4.91
CA THR A 254 34.78 -16.73 4.12
C THR A 254 33.42 -16.52 3.45
N THR A 255 33.01 -15.26 3.26
CA THR A 255 31.74 -14.93 2.58
C THR A 255 31.63 -15.59 1.20
N GLN A 256 32.74 -15.71 0.48
CA GLN A 256 32.77 -16.28 -0.87
C GLN A 256 32.44 -17.77 -0.87
N ASP A 257 32.95 -18.53 0.10
CA ASP A 257 32.68 -19.97 0.20
C ASP A 257 31.22 -20.24 0.58
N LYS A 258 30.64 -19.42 1.47
CA LYS A 258 29.21 -19.50 1.81
C LYS A 258 28.33 -19.27 0.58
N VAL A 259 28.63 -18.21 -0.19
CA VAL A 259 27.93 -17.92 -1.44
C VAL A 259 28.13 -19.03 -2.47
N PHE A 260 29.34 -19.60 -2.57
CA PHE A 260 29.62 -20.70 -3.48
C PHE A 260 28.79 -21.96 -3.15
N ASN A 261 28.66 -22.30 -1.86
CA ASN A 261 27.83 -23.42 -1.43
C ASN A 261 26.35 -23.20 -1.80
N VAL A 262 25.80 -22.01 -1.54
CA VAL A 262 24.42 -21.67 -1.94
C VAL A 262 24.25 -21.73 -3.45
N LYS A 263 25.24 -21.25 -4.23
CA LYS A 263 25.22 -21.35 -5.70
C LYS A 263 25.19 -22.80 -6.16
N ASP A 264 25.98 -23.68 -5.54
CA ASP A 264 26.04 -25.09 -5.90
C ASP A 264 24.70 -25.79 -5.61
N ASN A 265 24.09 -25.50 -4.46
CA ASN A 265 22.76 -25.98 -4.11
C ASN A 265 21.70 -25.52 -5.14
N VAL A 266 21.69 -24.22 -5.46
CA VAL A 266 20.77 -23.64 -6.46
C VAL A 266 20.99 -24.27 -7.83
N LYS A 267 22.24 -24.44 -8.24
CA LYS A 267 22.59 -25.07 -9.52
C LYS A 267 22.10 -26.52 -9.57
N SER A 268 22.35 -27.30 -8.52
CA SER A 268 21.90 -28.69 -8.45
C SER A 268 20.38 -28.81 -8.59
N VAL A 269 19.62 -27.91 -7.96
CA VAL A 269 18.15 -27.91 -8.07
C VAL A 269 17.70 -27.50 -9.47
N LEU A 270 18.30 -26.46 -10.04
CA LEU A 270 17.99 -26.01 -11.40
C LEU A 270 18.29 -27.08 -12.45
N ASP A 271 19.41 -27.80 -12.31
CA ASP A 271 19.78 -28.88 -13.24
C ASP A 271 18.69 -29.98 -13.24
N VAL A 272 18.19 -30.38 -12.06
CA VAL A 272 17.08 -31.34 -11.94
C VAL A 272 15.78 -30.81 -12.56
N VAL A 273 15.45 -29.53 -12.33
CA VAL A 273 14.26 -28.89 -12.90
C VAL A 273 14.35 -28.85 -14.43
N ASN A 274 15.51 -28.49 -14.97
CA ASN A 274 15.73 -28.40 -16.42
C ASN A 274 15.69 -29.78 -17.08
N GLU A 275 16.32 -30.79 -16.49
CA GLU A 275 16.20 -32.18 -16.95
C GLU A 275 14.74 -32.67 -16.96
N GLY A 276 13.96 -32.29 -15.93
CA GLY A 276 12.53 -32.58 -15.86
C GLY A 276 11.75 -31.93 -17.01
N LYS A 277 11.98 -30.63 -17.26
CA LYS A 277 11.36 -29.89 -18.36
C LYS A 277 11.70 -30.48 -19.73
N GLU A 278 12.97 -30.83 -19.97
CA GLU A 278 13.39 -31.45 -21.22
C GLU A 278 12.70 -32.79 -21.47
N LYS A 279 12.55 -33.63 -20.43
CA LYS A 279 11.82 -34.90 -20.54
C LYS A 279 10.34 -34.68 -20.85
N GLN A 280 9.71 -33.68 -20.23
CA GLN A 280 8.30 -33.34 -20.50
C GLN A 280 8.11 -32.84 -21.93
N LEU A 281 8.95 -31.91 -22.39
CA LEU A 281 8.91 -31.39 -23.76
C LEU A 281 9.08 -32.51 -24.80
N LYS A 282 10.05 -33.41 -24.59
CA LYS A 282 10.25 -34.58 -25.47
C LYS A 282 9.03 -35.51 -25.49
N SER A 283 8.39 -35.74 -24.33
CA SER A 283 7.18 -36.56 -24.26
C SER A 283 5.99 -35.92 -24.96
N GLU A 284 5.79 -34.62 -24.81
CA GLU A 284 4.72 -33.89 -25.50
C GLU A 284 4.96 -33.83 -27.01
N GLN A 285 6.19 -33.55 -27.45
CA GLN A 285 6.56 -33.57 -28.86
C GLN A 285 6.29 -34.94 -29.48
N ALA A 286 6.72 -36.03 -28.83
CA ALA A 286 6.46 -37.39 -29.31
C ALA A 286 4.95 -37.71 -29.36
N LYS A 287 4.15 -37.22 -28.39
CA LYS A 287 2.69 -37.36 -28.42
C LYS A 287 2.05 -36.58 -29.56
N THR A 288 2.51 -35.36 -29.83
CA THR A 288 2.01 -34.56 -30.96
C THR A 288 2.42 -35.14 -32.31
N GLU A 289 3.62 -35.71 -32.41
CA GLU A 289 4.12 -36.37 -33.62
C GLU A 289 3.33 -37.66 -33.89
N MET A 290 3.12 -38.52 -32.89
CA MET A 290 2.26 -39.69 -33.00
C MET A 290 0.81 -39.32 -33.34
N ALA A 291 0.28 -38.22 -32.79
CA ALA A 291 -1.06 -37.73 -33.13
C ALA A 291 -1.15 -37.20 -34.58
N MET A 292 -0.09 -36.53 -35.06
CA MET A 292 -0.01 -36.02 -36.42
C MET A 292 0.13 -37.17 -37.43
N GLU A 293 0.94 -38.20 -37.10
CA GLU A 293 1.09 -39.41 -37.91
C GLU A 293 -0.22 -40.22 -37.97
N GLY A 294 -0.93 -40.33 -36.84
CA GLY A 294 -2.27 -40.95 -36.80
C GLY A 294 -3.31 -40.21 -37.67
N MET A 295 -3.25 -38.88 -37.74
CA MET A 295 -4.08 -38.10 -38.66
C MET A 295 -3.69 -38.32 -40.13
N LEU A 296 -2.40 -38.38 -40.45
CA LEU A 296 -1.90 -38.64 -41.81
C LEU A 296 -2.23 -40.05 -42.31
N GLN A 297 -2.15 -41.07 -41.45
CA GLN A 297 -2.61 -42.43 -41.77
C GLN A 297 -4.13 -42.50 -41.97
N GLY A 298 -4.91 -41.72 -41.21
CA GLY A 298 -6.36 -41.59 -41.42
C GLY A 298 -6.74 -40.97 -42.78
N PHE A 299 -5.92 -40.06 -43.31
CA PHE A 299 -6.10 -39.51 -44.67
C PHE A 299 -5.61 -40.46 -45.78
N ALA A 300 -4.55 -41.24 -45.53
CA ALA A 300 -4.03 -42.21 -46.51
C ALA A 300 -4.91 -43.46 -46.67
N ALA A 301 -5.69 -43.85 -45.65
CA ALA A 301 -6.53 -45.05 -45.69
C ALA A 301 -7.83 -44.91 -46.51
N ASN A 302 -8.19 -43.71 -46.99
CA ASN A 302 -9.47 -43.45 -47.69
C ASN A 302 -9.35 -43.13 -49.20
N HIS A 303 -8.22 -43.38 -49.84
CA HIS A 303 -8.11 -43.29 -51.30
C HIS A 303 -7.43 -44.50 -51.92
N VAL A 304 -8.19 -45.60 -52.03
CA VAL A 304 -7.99 -46.61 -53.08
C VAL A 304 -9.26 -46.61 -53.92
N VAL A 305 -9.21 -45.96 -55.08
CA VAL A 305 -10.24 -46.07 -56.12
C VAL A 305 -9.77 -47.14 -57.10
N PRO A 306 -10.53 -48.24 -57.30
CA PRO A 306 -10.47 -49.00 -58.53
C PRO A 306 -11.63 -48.61 -59.44
N LEU A 307 -11.27 -48.21 -60.66
CA LEU A 307 -12.15 -48.22 -61.83
C LEU A 307 -12.53 -49.68 -62.14
N THR A 308 -13.83 -49.99 -62.18
CA THR A 308 -14.52 -50.70 -63.29
C THR A 308 -15.94 -51.12 -62.88
N GLY A 309 -16.92 -50.67 -63.68
CA GLY A 309 -17.97 -51.51 -64.25
C GLY A 309 -18.95 -52.30 -63.36
N GLU A 310 -20.21 -51.89 -63.45
CA GLU A 310 -21.43 -52.73 -63.44
C GLU A 310 -22.14 -53.03 -62.09
N THR A 311 -23.34 -52.45 -61.98
CA THR A 311 -24.49 -52.88 -61.16
C THR A 311 -25.05 -54.24 -61.66
N PRO A 312 -25.67 -55.13 -60.85
CA PRO A 312 -26.95 -54.81 -60.18
C PRO A 312 -27.34 -55.58 -58.87
N ILE A 313 -28.17 -54.89 -58.04
CA ILE A 313 -29.48 -55.29 -57.47
C ILE A 313 -29.65 -56.46 -56.43
N PHE A 314 -30.39 -56.11 -55.34
CA PHE A 314 -31.23 -56.87 -54.38
C PHE A 314 -30.63 -57.64 -53.17
N GLY A 315 -31.18 -57.34 -51.96
CA GLY A 315 -31.34 -58.32 -50.87
C GLY A 315 -31.15 -57.80 -49.44
N ALA A 316 -32.23 -57.69 -48.66
CA ALA A 316 -32.34 -57.03 -47.36
C ALA A 316 -32.10 -57.94 -46.11
N ALA A 317 -31.77 -57.32 -44.95
CA ALA A 317 -32.32 -57.53 -43.57
C ALA A 317 -31.28 -57.09 -42.49
N ALA A 318 -31.45 -55.96 -41.78
CA ALA A 318 -32.21 -55.72 -40.52
C ALA A 318 -31.67 -56.51 -39.30
N SER A 319 -31.19 -55.91 -38.19
CA SER A 319 -31.90 -55.07 -37.19
C SER A 319 -30.88 -54.35 -36.27
N ARG A 320 -30.94 -53.03 -36.02
CA ARG A 320 -31.71 -52.26 -35.00
C ARG A 320 -31.56 -52.71 -33.53
N ILE A 321 -30.94 -51.85 -32.70
CA ILE A 321 -31.24 -51.66 -31.27
C ILE A 321 -31.39 -50.15 -30.99
N ILE A 322 -32.30 -49.83 -30.07
CA ILE A 322 -33.09 -48.61 -29.87
C ILE A 322 -32.46 -47.63 -28.85
N LEU A 323 -32.78 -46.35 -29.06
CA LEU A 323 -32.49 -45.16 -28.26
C LEU A 323 -33.52 -44.95 -27.11
N GLY A 324 -33.10 -44.39 -25.97
CA GLY A 324 -33.95 -43.85 -24.89
C GLY A 324 -33.53 -42.44 -24.46
N LYS A 325 -34.51 -41.54 -24.31
CA LYS A 325 -34.47 -40.05 -24.23
C LYS A 325 -34.10 -39.42 -22.88
N ALA A 326 -33.63 -38.16 -22.91
CA ALA A 326 -34.23 -36.91 -22.35
C ALA A 326 -33.13 -35.82 -22.25
N SER A 327 -33.30 -34.50 -22.39
CA SER A 327 -34.34 -33.55 -22.82
C SER A 327 -33.68 -32.16 -22.79
N SER A 328 -33.94 -31.29 -23.77
CA SER A 328 -33.65 -29.84 -23.70
C SER A 328 -34.94 -29.05 -23.95
N PRO A 329 -35.11 -27.82 -23.42
CA PRO A 329 -36.22 -26.94 -23.82
C PRO A 329 -35.84 -25.96 -24.94
N MET A 330 -36.87 -25.62 -25.73
CA MET A 330 -36.90 -24.91 -27.02
C MET A 330 -36.83 -23.37 -26.94
N HIS A 331 -36.44 -22.71 -28.04
CA HIS A 331 -37.35 -21.99 -28.99
C HIS A 331 -36.54 -21.37 -30.16
N LYS A 332 -36.73 -21.86 -31.42
CA LYS A 332 -37.41 -21.24 -32.58
C LYS A 332 -36.86 -19.84 -32.98
N VAL A 333 -36.46 -19.54 -34.21
CA VAL A 333 -37.26 -19.49 -35.46
C VAL A 333 -36.33 -19.32 -36.71
N ALA A 334 -36.63 -20.13 -37.74
CA ALA A 334 -36.61 -19.93 -39.20
C ALA A 334 -35.39 -19.47 -40.04
N ALA A 335 -35.19 -20.29 -41.08
CA ALA A 335 -35.19 -19.99 -42.52
C ALA A 335 -33.90 -19.54 -43.25
N SER A 336 -33.41 -20.51 -44.03
CA SER A 336 -33.22 -20.48 -45.49
C SER A 336 -31.93 -19.93 -46.11
N GLN A 337 -31.33 -20.84 -46.91
CA GLN A 337 -30.75 -20.66 -48.26
C GLN A 337 -29.41 -19.92 -48.36
N GLU A 338 -28.35 -20.64 -48.75
CA GLU A 338 -27.81 -20.73 -50.14
C GLU A 338 -26.97 -19.48 -50.49
N ILE A 339 -25.86 -19.50 -51.21
CA ILE A 339 -24.94 -20.49 -51.75
C ILE A 339 -23.77 -19.66 -52.32
N LEU A 340 -22.57 -20.23 -52.33
CA LEU A 340 -21.44 -19.99 -53.24
C LEU A 340 -20.65 -18.65 -53.24
N ILE A 341 -19.35 -18.85 -52.93
CA ILE A 341 -18.15 -18.56 -53.77
C ILE A 341 -17.76 -17.10 -54.03
N GLY A 342 -16.49 -16.82 -53.70
CA GLY A 342 -15.67 -15.87 -54.46
C GLY A 342 -14.63 -15.12 -53.64
N SER A 343 -13.46 -15.72 -53.43
CA SER A 343 -12.18 -15.00 -53.20
C SER A 343 -11.78 -14.21 -54.48
N PRO A 344 -10.66 -13.46 -54.59
CA PRO A 344 -9.69 -12.92 -53.61
C PRO A 344 -9.27 -11.44 -53.91
N MET A 345 -8.22 -10.96 -53.21
CA MET A 345 -7.08 -10.20 -53.75
C MET A 345 -6.90 -8.70 -53.35
N GLU A 346 -5.75 -8.47 -52.68
CA GLU A 346 -4.79 -7.34 -52.72
C GLU A 346 -5.24 -5.88 -52.91
N THR A 347 -4.73 -4.96 -52.07
CA THR A 347 -3.63 -4.02 -52.43
C THR A 347 -3.20 -3.05 -51.30
N ARG A 348 -1.94 -3.19 -50.90
CA ARG A 348 -0.85 -2.18 -50.90
C ARG A 348 -1.16 -0.66 -50.72
N ALA A 349 -0.69 -0.14 -49.58
CA ALA A 349 0.12 1.08 -49.34
C ALA A 349 -0.47 2.50 -49.56
N LYS A 350 -0.28 3.40 -48.57
CA LYS A 350 0.85 4.36 -48.52
C LYS A 350 0.78 5.30 -47.30
N MET A 351 1.99 5.75 -46.93
CA MET A 351 2.40 6.68 -45.88
C MET A 351 1.78 8.08 -45.96
N ALA A 352 1.66 8.74 -44.79
CA ALA A 352 2.00 10.15 -44.66
C ALA A 352 2.56 10.41 -43.25
N ALA A 353 3.73 11.04 -43.22
CA ALA A 353 4.49 11.40 -42.02
C ALA A 353 3.93 12.67 -41.35
N SER A 354 4.03 12.74 -40.03
CA SER A 354 4.36 14.01 -39.36
C SER A 354 5.28 13.73 -38.18
N GLN A 355 6.48 14.29 -38.27
CA GLN A 355 7.47 14.32 -37.20
C GLN A 355 7.02 15.35 -36.17
N ALA A 356 7.00 14.96 -34.90
CA ALA A 356 7.09 15.90 -33.78
C ALA A 356 8.02 15.29 -32.72
N ASN A 357 9.12 15.99 -32.51
CA ASN A 357 10.18 15.70 -31.53
C ASN A 357 9.61 15.49 -30.12
N LEU A 358 10.00 14.39 -29.47
CA LEU A 358 9.87 14.22 -28.02
C LEU A 358 11.26 14.23 -27.40
N SER A 359 11.58 15.37 -26.79
CA SER A 359 12.76 15.63 -25.98
C SER A 359 12.85 14.64 -24.83
N ALA A 360 14.04 14.08 -24.65
CA ALA A 360 14.48 13.42 -23.43
C ALA A 360 14.30 14.37 -22.24
N ARG A 361 13.44 14.03 -21.28
CA ARG A 361 13.36 14.72 -19.99
C ARG A 361 14.42 14.16 -19.05
N SER A 362 15.55 14.85 -18.96
CA SER A 362 16.46 14.74 -17.83
C SER A 362 15.86 15.51 -16.64
N TYR A 363 15.62 14.82 -15.53
CA TYR A 363 15.29 15.50 -14.27
C TYR A 363 16.57 16.05 -13.64
N PRO A 364 16.64 17.33 -13.24
CA PRO A 364 17.76 17.84 -12.48
C PRO A 364 17.72 17.24 -11.06
N TYR A 365 18.79 16.55 -10.68
CA TYR A 365 19.04 16.15 -9.31
C TYR A 365 19.13 17.40 -8.43
N ALA A 366 18.19 17.57 -7.51
CA ALA A 366 18.39 18.46 -6.39
C ALA A 366 19.52 17.88 -5.51
N ARG A 367 20.62 18.61 -5.38
CA ARG A 367 21.68 18.34 -4.40
C ARG A 367 21.08 18.41 -3.00
N CYS A 368 20.97 17.28 -2.31
CA CYS A 368 20.84 17.28 -0.86
C CYS A 368 22.19 17.65 -0.26
N THR A 369 22.34 18.89 0.19
CA THR A 369 23.40 19.29 1.11
C THR A 369 23.08 18.69 2.48
N ALA A 370 24.00 17.87 2.99
CA ALA A 370 23.93 17.32 4.34
C ALA A 370 24.04 18.45 5.39
N PRO A 371 23.24 18.44 6.46
CA PRO A 371 23.44 19.36 7.58
C PRO A 371 24.72 18.99 8.36
N PRO A 372 25.43 19.97 8.96
CA PRO A 372 26.67 19.72 9.68
C PRO A 372 26.42 18.94 10.98
N ILE A 373 27.26 17.92 11.21
CA ILE A 373 27.31 17.11 12.41
C ILE A 373 27.92 17.95 13.53
N HIS A 374 27.10 18.38 14.50
CA HIS A 374 27.62 18.86 15.78
C HIS A 374 27.95 17.66 16.67
N ALA A 375 29.25 17.40 16.82
CA ALA A 375 29.78 16.51 17.83
C ALA A 375 29.47 17.07 19.23
N ARG A 376 28.82 16.26 20.08
CA ARG A 376 28.85 16.45 21.54
C ARG A 376 29.49 15.24 22.18
N SER A 377 30.50 15.56 22.97
CA SER A 377 31.42 14.72 23.71
C SER A 377 30.73 13.75 24.68
N SER A 378 31.14 12.50 24.61
CA SER A 378 31.00 11.47 25.64
C SER A 378 31.72 11.89 26.92
N ILE A 379 31.01 11.88 28.04
CA ILE A 379 31.61 11.85 29.37
C ILE A 379 31.50 10.42 29.88
N SER A 380 32.67 9.90 30.25
CA SER A 380 32.96 8.61 30.88
C SER A 380 32.31 8.50 32.26
N GLY A 381 31.91 7.28 32.64
CA GLY A 381 31.49 6.93 34.00
C GLY A 381 31.57 5.43 34.20
N ASP A 382 32.52 5.02 35.03
CA ASP A 382 33.02 3.66 35.21
C ASP A 382 32.01 2.64 35.78
N MET A 383 32.10 1.44 35.21
CA MET A 383 32.30 0.15 35.87
C MET A 383 32.26 0.16 37.41
N LEU A 384 31.31 -0.57 38.01
CA LEU A 384 31.59 -1.41 39.18
C LEU A 384 30.65 -2.63 39.24
N CYS A 385 31.32 -3.78 39.31
CA CYS A 385 30.82 -5.13 39.53
C CYS A 385 30.49 -5.32 41.02
N SER A 386 29.40 -6.01 41.35
CA SER A 386 29.39 -6.88 42.54
C SER A 386 28.39 -8.02 42.39
N THR A 387 28.98 -9.20 42.43
CA THR A 387 28.43 -10.54 42.66
C THR A 387 27.91 -10.65 44.09
N PHE A 388 26.73 -11.24 44.30
CA PHE A 388 26.46 -12.11 45.46
C PHE A 388 25.48 -13.23 45.06
N ALA A 389 25.77 -14.42 45.56
CA ALA A 389 25.20 -15.70 45.18
C ALA A 389 24.04 -16.15 46.09
N SER A 390 23.23 -17.08 45.55
CA SER A 390 22.56 -18.25 46.18
C SER A 390 21.88 -18.12 47.54
N ASP A 391 20.59 -18.48 47.64
CA ASP A 391 20.15 -19.81 48.12
C ASP A 391 18.62 -20.00 48.23
N GLY A 392 18.18 -21.26 48.09
CA GLY A 392 16.98 -21.86 48.75
C GLY A 392 15.60 -21.67 48.08
N MET A 393 15.03 -22.59 47.28
CA MET A 393 14.49 -23.94 47.58
C MET A 393 12.96 -23.99 47.88
N GLN A 394 12.22 -24.55 46.91
CA GLN A 394 11.05 -25.46 46.96
C GLN A 394 9.77 -25.11 47.77
N SER A 395 8.60 -25.17 47.10
CA SER A 395 7.58 -26.24 47.24
C SER A 395 6.12 -25.77 46.97
N ILE A 396 5.53 -26.15 45.83
CA ILE A 396 4.35 -27.04 45.61
C ILE A 396 3.04 -26.75 46.40
N HIS A 397 1.95 -26.55 45.62
CA HIS A 397 0.57 -27.10 45.71
C HIS A 397 -0.65 -26.16 45.81
N HIS A 398 -1.51 -26.32 44.78
CA HIS A 398 -2.97 -26.53 44.79
C HIS A 398 -3.96 -25.44 44.35
N ASN A 399 -4.83 -25.88 43.43
CA ASN A 399 -6.02 -25.27 42.82
C ASN A 399 -7.06 -24.74 43.82
N GLN A 400 -7.81 -23.71 43.43
CA GLN A 400 -9.26 -23.84 43.18
C GLN A 400 -9.91 -22.63 42.53
N GLU A 401 -10.99 -22.94 41.84
CA GLU A 401 -11.83 -22.14 40.94
C GLU A 401 -12.71 -21.10 41.63
N GLY A 402 -13.12 -20.09 40.85
CA GLY A 402 -14.46 -19.51 40.89
C GLY A 402 -14.69 -18.36 41.87
N ARG A 403 -14.98 -17.16 41.34
CA ARG A 403 -16.33 -16.58 41.28
C ARG A 403 -16.29 -15.09 40.96
N GLU A 404 -17.14 -14.72 40.02
CA GLU A 404 -17.51 -13.38 39.61
C GLU A 404 -17.74 -12.42 40.79
N ARG A 405 -17.26 -11.18 40.67
CA ARG A 405 -17.96 -9.99 41.18
C ARG A 405 -17.56 -8.75 40.39
N SER A 406 -18.60 -8.13 39.89
CA SER A 406 -18.66 -6.87 39.15
C SER A 406 -18.46 -5.66 40.05
N SER A 407 -18.23 -4.52 39.39
CA SER A 407 -18.28 -3.13 39.84
C SER A 407 -16.97 -2.51 40.35
N SER A 408 -16.42 -1.58 39.57
CA SER A 408 -16.67 -0.16 39.83
C SER A 408 -16.23 0.71 38.66
N SER A 409 -17.08 1.70 38.39
CA SER A 409 -17.05 2.71 37.35
C SER A 409 -15.79 3.57 37.40
N SER A 410 -14.97 3.54 36.34
CA SER A 410 -13.96 4.57 36.10
C SER A 410 -14.49 5.60 35.11
N VAL A 411 -14.66 6.82 35.62
CA VAL A 411 -14.91 8.08 34.92
C VAL A 411 -13.95 8.25 33.72
N PRO A 412 -14.40 8.74 32.54
CA PRO A 412 -13.51 8.90 31.39
C PRO A 412 -12.54 10.07 31.62
N ARG A 413 -11.26 9.73 31.76
CA ARG A 413 -10.14 10.66 31.83
C ARG A 413 -10.13 11.53 30.56
N SER A 414 -10.30 12.84 30.77
CA SER A 414 -10.23 13.86 29.74
C SER A 414 -8.78 14.21 29.45
N GLN A 415 -8.46 14.45 28.17
CA GLN A 415 -7.14 14.65 27.53
C GLN A 415 -6.54 13.38 26.90
N SER A 416 -7.06 13.01 25.72
CA SER A 416 -6.53 11.97 24.85
C SER A 416 -5.33 12.47 24.05
N VAL A 417 -4.22 12.76 24.73
CA VAL A 417 -2.91 12.80 24.08
C VAL A 417 -2.52 11.34 23.83
N LEU A 418 -2.19 10.98 22.58
CA LEU A 418 -1.64 9.67 22.23
C LEU A 418 -0.27 9.51 22.91
N LEU A 419 -0.27 9.15 24.19
CA LEU A 419 0.92 8.75 24.90
C LEU A 419 1.38 7.41 24.28
N PRO A 420 2.66 7.30 23.88
CA PRO A 420 3.22 6.01 23.49
C PRO A 420 3.04 5.05 24.66
N SER A 421 2.18 4.05 24.50
CA SER A 421 2.13 2.93 25.45
C SER A 421 3.39 2.10 25.27
N ALA A 422 3.79 1.36 26.31
CA ALA A 422 4.82 0.32 26.19
C ALA A 422 4.50 -0.73 25.09
N ARG A 423 3.27 -0.73 24.55
CA ARG A 423 2.76 -1.61 23.48
C ARG A 423 2.69 -0.96 22.08
N GLY A 424 3.21 0.25 21.88
CA GLY A 424 3.13 0.96 20.60
C GLY A 424 1.89 1.86 20.46
N VAL A 425 1.69 2.44 19.27
CA VAL A 425 0.55 3.32 18.95
C VAL A 425 -0.55 2.51 18.26
N ASP A 426 -1.76 2.51 18.81
CA ASP A 426 -2.91 1.92 18.12
C ASP A 426 -3.41 2.89 17.03
N PHE A 427 -3.02 2.61 15.80
CA PHE A 427 -3.40 3.41 14.64
C PHE A 427 -4.92 3.53 14.50
N THR A 428 -5.67 2.45 14.80
CA THR A 428 -7.13 2.35 14.57
C THR A 428 -7.97 3.33 15.37
N LEU A 429 -7.38 3.95 16.39
CA LEU A 429 -8.02 4.96 17.22
C LEU A 429 -7.84 6.39 16.68
N ILE A 430 -6.86 6.62 15.79
CA ILE A 430 -6.54 7.97 15.30
C ILE A 430 -7.75 8.63 14.61
N PRO A 431 -8.50 7.96 13.72
CA PRO A 431 -9.69 8.55 13.11
C PRO A 431 -10.76 8.91 14.13
N GLN A 432 -10.91 8.13 15.21
CA GLN A 432 -11.87 8.42 16.29
C GLN A 432 -11.43 9.66 17.09
N ILE A 433 -10.14 9.75 17.42
CA ILE A 433 -9.55 10.91 18.10
C ILE A 433 -9.71 12.18 17.24
N LEU A 434 -9.48 12.07 15.93
CA LEU A 434 -9.70 13.17 14.99
C LEU A 434 -11.17 13.59 14.96
N ASP A 435 -12.11 12.64 14.84
CA ASP A 435 -13.55 12.93 14.80
C ASP A 435 -14.01 13.63 16.10
N GLU A 436 -13.52 13.19 17.26
CA GLU A 436 -13.76 13.84 18.55
C GLU A 436 -13.14 15.24 18.66
N ALA A 437 -11.91 15.43 18.17
CA ALA A 437 -11.23 16.72 18.18
C ALA A 437 -11.95 17.73 17.26
N ILE A 438 -12.46 17.26 16.12
CA ILE A 438 -13.25 18.04 15.18
C ILE A 438 -14.59 18.45 15.82
N GLU A 439 -15.28 17.54 16.52
CA GLU A 439 -16.55 17.88 17.19
C GLU A 439 -16.36 18.94 18.28
N LYS A 440 -15.26 18.86 19.04
CA LYS A 440 -14.92 19.86 20.06
C LYS A 440 -14.55 21.22 19.47
N CYS A 441 -13.95 21.24 18.28
CA CYS A 441 -13.62 22.47 17.58
C CYS A 441 -14.82 22.95 16.75
N ALA A 442 -15.71 23.74 17.37
CA ALA A 442 -16.95 24.25 16.76
C ALA A 442 -16.77 24.97 15.40
N GLN A 443 -15.54 25.38 15.05
CA GLN A 443 -15.21 26.11 13.84
C GLN A 443 -14.86 25.23 12.63
N SER A 444 -14.71 23.90 12.81
CA SER A 444 -14.20 22.97 11.80
C SER A 444 -15.25 21.95 11.30
N THR A 445 -16.51 22.36 11.16
CA THR A 445 -17.61 21.49 10.68
C THR A 445 -17.45 20.99 9.24
N ALA A 446 -16.44 21.49 8.51
CA ALA A 446 -16.13 21.14 7.13
C ALA A 446 -15.16 19.94 6.99
N LEU A 447 -14.57 19.47 8.10
CA LEU A 447 -13.49 18.50 8.09
C LEU A 447 -14.03 17.06 8.16
N ARG A 448 -13.73 16.25 7.13
CA ARG A 448 -14.25 14.89 6.94
C ARG A 448 -13.15 13.85 6.96
N SER A 449 -13.30 12.79 7.77
CA SER A 449 -12.43 11.62 7.67
C SER A 449 -12.57 10.99 6.28
N THR A 450 -11.46 10.61 5.65
CA THR A 450 -11.44 10.12 4.27
C THR A 450 -10.86 8.71 4.22
N THR A 451 -11.64 7.77 3.69
CA THR A 451 -11.19 6.40 3.44
C THR A 451 -10.44 6.37 2.12
N ILE A 452 -9.22 5.81 2.11
CA ILE A 452 -8.48 5.56 0.88
C ILE A 452 -8.76 4.14 0.39
N LYS A 453 -9.19 4.01 -0.85
CA LYS A 453 -9.36 2.71 -1.54
C LYS A 453 -8.42 2.62 -2.73
N THR A 454 -7.98 1.41 -3.05
CA THR A 454 -7.21 1.13 -4.25
C THR A 454 -8.14 1.00 -5.46
N GLY A 455 -7.78 1.67 -6.54
CA GLY A 455 -8.50 1.67 -7.82
C GLY A 455 -7.75 0.88 -8.88
N ASN A 456 -7.66 1.42 -10.09
CA ASN A 456 -7.02 0.77 -11.23
C ASN A 456 -5.50 0.67 -11.05
N TRP A 457 -4.93 -0.45 -11.51
CA TRP A 457 -3.51 -0.73 -11.46
C TRP A 457 -2.90 -0.59 -12.85
N ARG A 458 -1.77 0.10 -12.94
CA ARG A 458 -0.93 0.19 -14.13
C ARG A 458 0.47 -0.26 -13.77
N ARG A 459 1.11 -0.96 -14.70
CA ARG A 459 2.49 -1.40 -14.55
C ARG A 459 3.28 -1.02 -15.80
N SER A 460 4.42 -0.41 -15.61
CA SER A 460 5.47 -0.29 -16.61
C SER A 460 6.52 -1.35 -16.27
N ARG A 461 6.67 -2.37 -17.13
CA ARG A 461 7.64 -3.44 -16.91
C ARG A 461 8.68 -3.48 -18.02
N GLN A 462 9.93 -3.67 -17.62
CA GLN A 462 11.04 -3.90 -18.53
C GLN A 462 11.46 -5.38 -18.43
N GLU A 463 11.08 -6.19 -19.42
CA GLU A 463 11.38 -7.65 -19.40
C GLU A 463 12.89 -7.92 -19.35
N ASN A 464 13.68 -7.15 -20.09
CA ASN A 464 15.13 -7.27 -20.16
C ASN A 464 15.76 -5.88 -20.17
N LEU A 465 17.03 -5.78 -19.78
CA LEU A 465 17.72 -4.48 -19.66
C LEU A 465 17.76 -3.66 -20.97
N LEU A 466 17.61 -4.33 -22.11
CA LEU A 466 17.66 -3.74 -23.44
C LEU A 466 16.29 -3.51 -24.06
N THR A 467 15.21 -4.09 -23.51
CA THR A 467 13.87 -3.91 -24.06
C THR A 467 13.24 -2.62 -23.57
N ASN A 468 12.45 -1.95 -24.40
CA ASN A 468 11.71 -0.78 -23.96
C ASN A 468 10.64 -1.20 -22.94
N PRO A 469 10.39 -0.39 -21.90
CA PRO A 469 9.37 -0.67 -20.92
C PRO A 469 7.99 -0.71 -21.59
N LYS A 470 7.21 -1.75 -21.32
CA LYS A 470 5.83 -1.89 -21.77
C LYS A 470 4.91 -1.47 -20.64
N GLN A 471 4.00 -0.55 -20.93
CA GLN A 471 2.92 -0.18 -20.02
C GLN A 471 1.72 -1.09 -20.24
N MET A 472 1.18 -1.62 -19.15
CA MET A 472 -0.01 -2.46 -19.14
C MET A 472 -0.94 -2.00 -18.02
N GLN A 473 -2.25 -2.00 -18.29
CA GLN A 473 -3.24 -1.99 -17.23
C GLN A 473 -3.42 -3.42 -16.72
N LEU A 474 -3.43 -3.60 -15.40
CA LEU A 474 -3.62 -4.92 -14.80
C LEU A 474 -5.11 -5.14 -14.58
N SER A 475 -5.62 -6.27 -15.09
CA SER A 475 -6.97 -6.71 -14.77
C SER A 475 -7.06 -7.19 -13.32
N LYS A 476 -8.27 -7.48 -12.83
CA LYS A 476 -8.46 -8.08 -11.50
C LYS A 476 -7.77 -9.44 -11.40
N ASP A 477 -7.80 -10.24 -12.46
CA ASP A 477 -7.14 -11.54 -12.49
C ASP A 477 -5.62 -11.42 -12.48
N ASP A 478 -5.07 -10.42 -13.19
CA ASP A 478 -3.63 -10.16 -13.17
C ASP A 478 -3.17 -9.68 -11.80
N THR A 479 -3.94 -8.79 -11.16
CA THR A 479 -3.66 -8.30 -9.80
C THR A 479 -3.69 -9.47 -8.80
N LYS A 480 -4.67 -10.38 -8.92
CA LYS A 480 -4.75 -11.60 -8.10
C LYS A 480 -3.55 -12.52 -8.33
N LYS A 481 -3.10 -12.70 -9.57
CA LYS A 481 -1.90 -13.49 -9.89
C LYS A 481 -0.64 -12.87 -9.27
N GLU A 482 -0.45 -11.56 -9.38
CA GLU A 482 0.69 -10.86 -8.79
C GLU A 482 0.65 -10.92 -7.25
N ARG A 483 -0.54 -10.79 -6.65
CA ARG A 483 -0.75 -10.95 -5.21
C ARG A 483 -0.35 -12.34 -4.74
N ASN A 484 -0.81 -13.39 -5.43
CA ASN A 484 -0.46 -14.77 -5.07
C ASN A 484 1.05 -14.98 -5.17
N LYS A 485 1.70 -14.55 -6.26
CA LYS A 485 3.17 -14.62 -6.40
C LYS A 485 3.92 -13.91 -5.28
N ALA A 486 3.44 -12.73 -4.88
CA ALA A 486 4.03 -11.98 -3.78
C ALA A 486 3.85 -12.71 -2.44
N PHE A 487 2.69 -13.33 -2.21
CA PHE A 487 2.42 -14.09 -1.00
C PHE A 487 3.23 -15.38 -0.93
N ASP A 488 3.36 -16.11 -2.05
CA ASP A 488 4.19 -17.31 -2.12
C ASP A 488 5.66 -16.98 -1.81
N LEU A 489 6.17 -15.87 -2.35
CA LEU A 489 7.51 -15.39 -2.01
C LEU A 489 7.65 -15.02 -0.54
N LEU A 490 6.66 -14.32 0.04
CA LEU A 490 6.69 -13.95 1.46
C LEU A 490 6.59 -15.17 2.39
N ASP A 491 5.80 -16.18 2.02
CA ASP A 491 5.72 -17.45 2.74
C ASP A 491 7.09 -18.14 2.76
N ALA A 492 7.76 -18.24 1.60
CA ALA A 492 9.11 -18.78 1.51
C ALA A 492 10.14 -17.95 2.31
N LEU A 493 10.09 -16.61 2.20
CA LEU A 493 11.00 -15.68 2.90
C LEU A 493 10.83 -15.68 4.43
N SER A 494 9.68 -16.13 4.92
CA SER A 494 9.35 -16.20 6.34
C SER A 494 9.34 -17.63 6.89
N ARG A 495 9.72 -18.64 6.10
CA ARG A 495 9.56 -20.07 6.48
C ARG A 495 8.14 -20.35 7.00
N SER A 496 7.15 -19.94 6.21
CA SER A 496 5.73 -20.02 6.53
C SER A 496 5.36 -19.34 7.87
N GLY A 497 5.94 -18.15 8.11
CA GLY A 497 5.65 -17.30 9.27
C GLY A 497 6.53 -17.55 10.50
N CYS A 498 7.39 -18.57 10.50
CA CYS A 498 8.29 -18.86 11.63
C CYS A 498 9.50 -17.92 11.72
N PHE A 499 9.85 -17.24 10.63
CA PHE A 499 11.00 -16.36 10.52
C PHE A 499 10.54 -14.90 10.32
N PRO A 500 10.74 -14.02 11.32
CA PRO A 500 10.35 -12.62 11.23
C PRO A 500 11.07 -11.88 10.11
N ILE A 501 10.39 -10.88 9.53
CA ILE A 501 10.93 -10.03 8.48
C ILE A 501 11.38 -8.70 9.08
N ALA A 502 12.70 -8.61 9.33
CA ALA A 502 13.32 -7.44 9.92
C ALA A 502 13.45 -6.26 8.94
N TYR A 503 13.66 -6.55 7.65
CA TYR A 503 13.88 -5.54 6.62
C TYR A 503 12.57 -5.09 5.97
N SER A 504 11.68 -4.57 6.81
CA SER A 504 10.37 -4.07 6.42
C SER A 504 10.16 -2.61 6.82
N ASP A 505 9.25 -1.92 6.13
CA ASP A 505 8.75 -0.61 6.53
C ASP A 505 7.22 -0.60 6.39
N LEU A 506 6.50 -0.23 7.44
CA LEU A 506 5.05 0.01 7.40
C LEU A 506 4.79 1.52 7.33
N HIS A 507 4.04 1.95 6.32
CA HIS A 507 3.49 3.29 6.23
C HIS A 507 1.99 3.22 6.48
N VAL A 508 1.52 3.92 7.51
CA VAL A 508 0.11 4.07 7.86
C VAL A 508 -0.33 5.47 7.47
N ILE A 509 -1.35 5.58 6.61
CA ILE A 509 -1.85 6.85 6.10
C ILE A 509 -3.26 7.09 6.67
N VAL A 510 -3.41 8.22 7.34
CA VAL A 510 -4.70 8.79 7.76
C VAL A 510 -4.97 10.01 6.91
N ALA A 511 -6.07 9.98 6.15
CA ALA A 511 -6.48 11.08 5.28
C ALA A 511 -7.72 11.78 5.82
N VAL A 512 -7.72 13.10 5.71
CA VAL A 512 -8.84 13.96 6.08
C VAL A 512 -9.02 14.99 4.97
N THR A 513 -10.27 15.28 4.62
CA THR A 513 -10.62 16.26 3.59
C THR A 513 -11.34 17.44 4.21
N HIS A 514 -10.84 18.65 3.98
CA HIS A 514 -11.56 19.89 4.28
C HIS A 514 -12.45 20.25 3.09
N CYS A 515 -13.76 20.32 3.32
CA CYS A 515 -14.73 20.59 2.26
C CYS A 515 -15.28 22.01 2.34
N PHE A 516 -15.14 22.75 1.26
CA PHE A 516 -15.84 24.02 1.02
C PHE A 516 -16.97 23.77 0.04
N ASP A 517 -18.16 24.32 0.33
CA ASP A 517 -19.35 24.11 -0.50
C ASP A 517 -19.26 24.81 -1.86
N LYS A 518 -18.45 25.88 -1.95
CA LYS A 518 -18.28 26.71 -3.15
C LYS A 518 -16.83 26.70 -3.65
N ASP A 519 -16.60 27.33 -4.81
CA ASP A 519 -15.24 27.57 -5.31
C ASP A 519 -14.49 28.60 -4.44
N VAL A 520 -13.17 28.68 -4.57
CA VAL A 520 -12.32 29.55 -3.72
C VAL A 520 -12.81 31.00 -3.71
N MET A 521 -13.13 31.55 -4.88
CA MET A 521 -13.59 32.93 -5.00
C MET A 521 -14.95 33.14 -4.35
N SER A 522 -15.90 32.23 -4.57
CA SER A 522 -17.22 32.31 -3.96
C SER A 522 -17.18 32.09 -2.45
N THR A 523 -16.27 31.27 -1.94
CA THR A 523 -16.07 31.12 -0.48
C THR A 523 -15.60 32.43 0.14
N VAL A 524 -14.66 33.13 -0.50
CA VAL A 524 -14.17 34.42 0.00
C VAL A 524 -15.22 35.52 -0.14
N VAL A 525 -15.90 35.59 -1.28
CA VAL A 525 -16.79 36.70 -1.61
C VAL A 525 -18.22 36.48 -1.11
N CYS A 526 -18.83 35.35 -1.44
CA CYS A 526 -20.23 35.08 -1.10
C CYS A 526 -20.39 34.66 0.37
N ASP A 527 -19.49 33.82 0.87
CA ASP A 527 -19.58 33.34 2.26
C ASP A 527 -18.87 34.27 3.24
N ASN A 528 -18.07 35.23 2.73
CA ASN A 528 -17.21 36.10 3.53
C ASN A 528 -16.32 35.30 4.51
N VAL A 529 -15.81 34.16 4.04
CA VAL A 529 -14.96 33.25 4.82
C VAL A 529 -13.53 33.32 4.29
N ASN A 530 -12.57 33.52 5.19
CA ASN A 530 -11.17 33.31 4.88
C ASN A 530 -10.85 31.80 4.90
N PRO A 531 -10.61 31.14 3.75
CA PRO A 531 -10.32 29.70 3.73
C PRO A 531 -8.99 29.37 4.40
N ILE A 532 -8.04 30.31 4.47
CA ILE A 532 -6.71 30.08 5.06
C ILE A 532 -6.84 29.76 6.55
N GLU A 533 -7.58 30.58 7.31
CA GLU A 533 -7.77 30.37 8.76
C GLU A 533 -8.48 29.05 9.07
N LYS A 534 -9.42 28.65 8.20
CA LYS A 534 -10.11 27.35 8.31
C LYS A 534 -9.14 26.19 8.07
N LEU A 535 -8.25 26.32 7.10
CA LEU A 535 -7.24 25.31 6.80
C LEU A 535 -6.14 25.25 7.87
N GLU A 536 -5.74 26.38 8.46
CA GLU A 536 -4.80 26.44 9.59
C GLU A 536 -5.33 25.60 10.77
N CYS A 537 -6.61 25.81 11.13
CA CYS A 537 -7.28 25.04 12.17
C CYS A 537 -7.29 23.54 11.87
N SER A 538 -7.77 23.14 10.69
CA SER A 538 -7.83 21.73 10.30
C SER A 538 -6.46 21.07 10.26
N THR A 539 -5.45 21.79 9.75
CA THR A 539 -4.07 21.30 9.67
C THR A 539 -3.50 21.09 11.07
N LEU A 540 -3.71 22.02 12.01
CA LEU A 540 -3.25 21.88 13.38
C LEU A 540 -3.92 20.71 14.12
N ILE A 541 -5.22 20.49 13.91
CA ILE A 541 -5.93 19.32 14.47
C ILE A 541 -5.32 18.02 13.95
N LEU A 542 -5.13 17.91 12.63
CA LEU A 542 -4.53 16.73 12.01
C LEU A 542 -3.10 16.51 12.51
N ALA A 543 -2.29 17.56 12.49
CA ALA A 543 -0.89 17.52 12.91
C ALA A 543 -0.77 17.12 14.38
N SER A 544 -1.62 17.66 15.26
CA SER A 544 -1.64 17.32 16.69
C SER A 544 -1.95 15.84 16.92
N ALA A 545 -2.93 15.29 16.20
CA ALA A 545 -3.28 13.88 16.28
C ALA A 545 -2.15 12.98 15.74
N VAL A 546 -1.54 13.36 14.61
CA VAL A 546 -0.48 12.57 13.96
C VAL A 546 0.80 12.57 14.79
N HIS A 547 1.20 13.72 15.34
CA HIS A 547 2.42 13.85 16.12
C HIS A 547 2.25 13.47 17.58
N GLY A 548 1.01 13.38 18.08
CA GLY A 548 0.71 13.08 19.48
C GLY A 548 1.17 14.18 20.43
N VAL A 549 1.27 15.43 19.95
CA VAL A 549 1.64 16.60 20.76
C VAL A 549 0.55 17.68 20.66
N PRO A 550 0.35 18.50 21.68
CA PRO A 550 -0.62 19.60 21.62
C PRO A 550 -0.35 20.55 20.44
N ALA A 551 -1.40 21.01 19.77
CA ALA A 551 -1.30 21.90 18.60
C ALA A 551 -0.43 23.15 18.85
N ARG A 552 -0.48 23.71 20.07
CA ARG A 552 0.36 24.84 20.46
C ARG A 552 1.87 24.58 20.32
N LYS A 553 2.33 23.35 20.58
CA LYS A 553 3.75 22.98 20.46
C LYS A 553 4.19 22.78 19.01
N LEU A 554 3.25 22.70 18.08
CA LEU A 554 3.54 22.52 16.65
C LEU A 554 3.76 23.84 15.92
N ILE A 555 3.52 24.98 16.57
CA ILE A 555 3.72 26.29 15.97
C ILE A 555 5.09 26.82 16.41
N GLY A 556 5.96 27.11 15.46
CA GLY A 556 7.32 27.56 15.76
C GLY A 556 7.42 29.01 16.24
N ASP A 557 6.51 29.87 15.79
CA ASP A 557 6.53 31.32 16.06
C ASP A 557 5.54 31.71 17.17
N ALA A 558 6.01 32.38 18.21
CA ALA A 558 5.19 32.86 19.33
C ALA A 558 4.14 33.89 18.90
N ASN A 559 4.42 34.72 17.89
CA ASN A 559 3.45 35.69 17.38
C ASN A 559 2.29 34.99 16.68
N GLU A 560 2.58 33.95 15.91
CA GLU A 560 1.56 33.12 15.25
C GLU A 560 0.73 32.35 16.28
N VAL A 561 1.34 31.86 17.37
CA VAL A 561 0.59 31.29 18.50
C VAL A 561 -0.40 32.29 19.08
N GLN A 562 -0.01 33.56 19.26
CA GLN A 562 -0.90 34.57 19.81
C GLN A 562 -2.05 34.92 18.85
N ARG A 563 -1.75 35.10 17.55
CA ARG A 563 -2.76 35.33 16.50
C ARG A 563 -3.77 34.18 16.47
N LEU A 564 -3.26 32.96 16.40
CA LEU A 564 -4.09 31.76 16.32
C LEU A 564 -4.82 31.48 17.62
N ALA A 565 -4.29 31.84 18.80
CA ALA A 565 -5.00 31.67 20.07
C ALA A 565 -6.25 32.56 20.14
N GLY A 566 -6.22 33.75 19.50
CA GLY A 566 -7.41 34.59 19.35
C GLY A 566 -8.48 33.97 18.45
N LEU A 567 -8.07 33.21 17.43
CA LEU A 567 -8.97 32.55 16.47
C LEU A 567 -9.44 31.17 16.96
N LEU A 568 -8.56 30.42 17.61
CA LEU A 568 -8.69 28.99 17.98
C LEU A 568 -8.41 28.78 19.47
N PRO A 569 -9.17 29.46 20.38
CA PRO A 569 -8.85 29.46 21.80
C PRO A 569 -8.89 28.04 22.39
N LEU A 570 -9.85 27.20 21.99
CA LEU A 570 -9.99 25.82 22.49
C LEU A 570 -8.84 24.90 22.08
N LEU A 571 -8.24 25.12 20.91
CA LEU A 571 -7.19 24.26 20.38
C LEU A 571 -5.81 24.61 20.95
N LEU A 572 -5.62 25.87 21.35
CA LEU A 572 -4.33 26.43 21.76
C LEU A 572 -4.26 26.79 23.25
N GLN A 573 -5.21 26.32 24.07
CA GLN A 573 -5.15 26.52 25.52
C GLN A 573 -3.84 25.96 26.08
N PRO A 574 -3.17 26.67 27.02
CA PRO A 574 -2.11 26.07 27.80
C PRO A 574 -2.67 24.87 28.55
N ALA A 575 -2.00 23.72 28.47
CA ALA A 575 -2.34 22.60 29.35
C ALA A 575 -2.18 23.08 30.80
N GLU A 576 -3.23 23.01 31.61
CA GLU A 576 -3.14 23.29 33.04
C GLU A 576 -2.14 22.32 33.66
N ASN A 577 -1.05 22.84 34.22
CA ASN A 577 -0.07 22.08 34.97
C ASN A 577 -0.74 21.58 36.27
N ASN A 578 -1.19 20.33 36.30
CA ASN A 578 -1.59 19.66 37.55
C ASN A 578 -0.39 19.05 38.33
N ASP A 579 0.83 19.55 38.10
CA ASP A 579 2.03 19.18 38.87
C ASP A 579 2.46 20.33 39.80
N VAL A 580 1.55 20.79 40.66
CA VAL A 580 1.91 21.55 41.88
C VAL A 580 0.91 21.19 42.98
N THR A 581 1.18 20.13 43.74
CA THR A 581 0.79 19.94 45.16
C THR A 581 1.25 18.56 45.62
N ASN A 582 2.53 18.43 45.97
CA ASN A 582 3.04 17.43 46.93
C ASN A 582 4.46 17.80 47.38
N ALA A 583 4.64 19.07 47.74
CA ALA A 583 5.85 19.57 48.39
C ALA A 583 5.48 20.70 49.36
N ALA A 584 4.55 20.40 50.28
CA ALA A 584 4.23 21.26 51.42
C ALA A 584 3.51 20.44 52.50
N GLN A 585 4.16 19.40 53.02
CA GLN A 585 3.75 18.77 54.29
C GLN A 585 4.86 17.88 54.87
N GLU A 586 6.05 18.45 55.07
CA GLU A 586 6.95 18.03 56.16
C GLU A 586 7.59 19.31 56.70
N GLY A 587 7.03 19.80 57.80
CA GLY A 587 7.46 20.94 58.59
C GLY A 587 6.84 20.81 59.96
#